data_AF-A0A2A5E5Z2-F1
#
_entry.id   AF-A0A2A5E5Z2-F1
#
_cell.length_a   1.000
_cell.length_b   1.000
_cell.length_c   1.000
_cell.angle_alpha   90.00
_cell.angle_beta   90.00
_cell.angle_gamma   90.00
#
_symmetry.space_group_name_H-M   'P 1'
#
loop_
_entity.id
_entity.type
_entity.pdbx_description
1 polymer ?
#
loop_
_entity_poly.entity_id
_entity_poly.type
_entity_poly.pdbx_seq_one_letter_code
_entity_poly.pdbx_strand_id
1 'polypeptide(L)'
;MLVLSRYINETIMIGDDIEVTIVDIKGDQVRIGIKAPRDIKVYRKEIYEAIAKENIDAANVKNVNIKDLETLINKSNPQSSGEKSSDDSKSE
;
A
#
# COMPACT_ATOMS: atom_id res chain seq x y z
N MET A 1 15.11 15.31 -18.30
CA MET A 1 14.48 14.18 -19.00
C MET A 1 15.44 13.70 -20.07
N LEU A 2 15.87 12.44 -20.02
CA LEU A 2 16.68 11.80 -21.06
C LEU A 2 15.77 10.91 -21.90
N VAL A 3 15.89 10.98 -23.23
CA VAL A 3 15.02 10.22 -24.16
C VAL A 3 15.89 9.24 -24.94
N LEU A 4 15.53 7.97 -24.89
CA LEU A 4 16.20 6.88 -25.58
C LEU A 4 15.16 6.05 -26.33
N SER A 5 15.42 5.77 -27.60
CA SER A 5 14.62 4.83 -28.39
C SER A 5 15.27 3.45 -28.32
N ARG A 6 14.47 2.42 -28.06
CA ARG A 6 14.90 1.01 -27.98
C ARG A 6 13.95 0.12 -28.78
N TYR A 7 14.49 -0.95 -29.36
CA TYR A 7 13.73 -2.03 -29.99
C TYR A 7 13.29 -3.08 -28.96
N ILE A 8 12.45 -4.02 -29.40
CA ILE A 8 12.03 -5.17 -28.58
C ILE A 8 13.26 -5.99 -28.20
N ASN A 9 13.28 -6.47 -26.94
CA ASN A 9 14.38 -7.18 -26.28
C ASN A 9 15.64 -6.35 -26.03
N GLU A 10 15.64 -5.05 -26.34
CA GLU A 10 16.71 -4.18 -25.89
C GLU A 10 16.48 -3.66 -24.47
N THR A 11 17.57 -3.31 -23.82
CA THR A 11 17.60 -3.00 -22.40
C THR A 11 18.28 -1.67 -22.12
N ILE A 12 17.81 -0.98 -21.09
CA ILE A 12 18.35 0.27 -20.57
C ILE A 12 18.78 0.01 -19.13
N MET A 13 20.02 0.36 -18.80
CA MET A 13 20.52 0.31 -17.42
C MET A 13 20.37 1.68 -16.75
N ILE A 14 19.89 1.70 -15.51
CA ILE A 14 19.80 2.90 -14.67
C ILE A 14 20.66 2.66 -13.43
N GLY A 15 21.79 3.37 -13.33
CA GLY A 15 22.83 3.04 -12.35
C GLY A 15 23.38 1.65 -12.61
N ASP A 16 23.68 0.92 -11.53
CA ASP A 16 24.30 -0.41 -11.61
C ASP A 16 23.30 -1.56 -11.33
N ASP A 17 22.14 -1.25 -10.74
CA ASP A 17 21.24 -2.26 -10.18
C ASP A 17 19.86 -2.35 -10.86
N ILE A 18 19.49 -1.37 -11.70
CA ILE A 18 18.17 -1.33 -12.33
C ILE A 18 18.32 -1.57 -13.83
N GLU A 19 17.58 -2.55 -14.33
CA GLU A 19 17.55 -2.98 -15.72
C GLU A 19 16.11 -2.86 -16.25
N VAL A 20 15.92 -2.10 -17.34
CA VAL A 20 14.63 -1.85 -17.97
C VAL A 20 14.64 -2.44 -19.37
N THR A 21 13.88 -3.50 -19.59
CA THR A 21 13.80 -4.23 -20.87
C THR A 21 12.49 -3.93 -21.58
N ILE A 22 12.56 -3.69 -22.89
CA ILE A 22 11.34 -3.64 -23.72
C ILE A 22 10.95 -5.07 -24.09
N VAL A 23 9.84 -5.57 -23.54
CA VAL A 23 9.42 -6.97 -23.72
C VAL A 23 8.60 -7.14 -24.98
N ASP A 24 7.69 -6.19 -25.26
CA ASP A 24 6.78 -6.29 -26.40
C ASP A 24 6.21 -4.90 -26.73
N ILE A 25 5.84 -4.69 -27.99
CA ILE A 25 5.22 -3.45 -28.47
C ILE A 25 3.97 -3.84 -29.27
N LYS A 26 2.80 -3.40 -28.80
CA LYS A 26 1.51 -3.62 -29.45
C LYS A 26 0.83 -2.29 -29.72
N GLY A 27 0.98 -1.79 -30.95
CA GLY A 27 0.50 -0.46 -31.32
C GLY A 27 1.12 0.60 -30.41
N ASP A 28 0.28 1.28 -29.64
CA ASP A 28 0.69 2.34 -28.72
C ASP A 28 1.05 1.83 -27.31
N GLN A 29 0.79 0.55 -27.02
CA GLN A 29 1.13 -0.05 -25.73
C GLN A 29 2.49 -0.74 -25.77
N VAL A 30 3.32 -0.42 -24.78
CA VAL A 30 4.64 -1.04 -24.60
C VAL A 30 4.63 -1.86 -23.32
N ARG A 31 5.02 -3.12 -23.41
CA ARG A 31 5.30 -3.96 -22.24
C ARG A 31 6.75 -3.73 -21.83
N ILE A 32 6.93 -3.26 -20.62
CA ILE A 32 8.24 -2.96 -20.06
C ILE A 32 8.48 -3.93 -18.90
N GLY A 33 9.61 -4.66 -18.98
CA GLY A 33 10.15 -5.43 -17.88
C GLY A 33 11.08 -4.55 -17.06
N ILE A 34 10.90 -4.53 -15.74
CA ILE A 34 11.79 -3.80 -14.83
C ILE A 34 12.34 -4.82 -13.85
N LYS A 35 13.67 -4.91 -13.82
CA LYS A 35 14.41 -5.72 -12.85
C LYS A 35 15.19 -4.75 -11.98
N ALA A 36 14.87 -4.78 -10.69
CA ALA A 36 15.50 -3.97 -9.67
C ALA A 36 15.67 -4.84 -8.41
N PRO A 37 16.65 -4.53 -7.55
CA PRO A 37 16.80 -5.20 -6.27
C PRO A 37 15.61 -4.88 -5.33
N ARG A 38 15.44 -5.71 -4.30
CA ARG A 38 14.22 -5.72 -3.45
C ARG A 38 14.04 -4.48 -2.58
N ASP A 39 15.12 -3.78 -2.31
CA ASP A 39 15.16 -2.51 -1.60
C ASP A 39 14.55 -1.37 -2.42
N ILE A 40 14.63 -1.45 -3.75
CA ILE A 40 14.07 -0.46 -4.67
C ILE A 40 12.64 -0.85 -5.06
N LYS A 41 11.68 -0.11 -4.52
CA LYS A 41 10.26 -0.34 -4.84
C LYS A 41 9.90 0.28 -6.19
N VAL A 42 9.29 -0.53 -7.05
CA VAL A 42 8.81 -0.11 -8.37
C VAL A 42 7.30 0.06 -8.33
N TYR A 43 6.83 1.25 -8.67
CA TYR A 43 5.41 1.58 -8.71
C TYR A 43 5.01 2.15 -10.06
N ARG A 44 3.73 1.99 -10.40
CA ARG A 44 3.14 2.79 -11.46
C ARG A 44 2.92 4.21 -10.94
N LYS A 45 3.18 5.20 -11.79
CA LYS A 45 3.20 6.61 -11.41
C LYS A 45 1.87 7.05 -10.78
N GLU A 46 0.76 6.68 -11.40
CA GLU A 46 -0.59 7.02 -10.96
C GLU A 46 -0.92 6.48 -9.56
N ILE A 47 -0.42 5.28 -9.23
CA ILE A 47 -0.61 4.66 -7.92
C ILE A 47 0.23 5.39 -6.88
N TYR A 48 1.48 5.72 -7.22
CA TYR A 48 2.37 6.46 -6.33
C TYR A 48 1.81 7.84 -5.98
N GLU A 49 1.30 8.57 -6.97
CA GLU A 49 0.70 9.90 -6.75
C GLU A 49 -0.57 9.83 -5.89
N ALA A 50 -1.42 8.82 -6.11
CA ALA A 50 -2.61 8.61 -5.29
C ALA A 50 -2.26 8.33 -3.81
N ILE A 51 -1.29 7.44 -3.56
CA ILE A 51 -0.84 7.13 -2.20
C ILE A 51 -0.23 8.36 -1.52
N ALA A 52 0.62 9.10 -2.25
CA ALA A 52 1.25 10.31 -1.72
C ALA A 52 0.21 11.36 -1.32
N LYS A 53 -0.83 11.56 -2.15
CA LYS A 53 -1.92 12.48 -1.87
C LYS A 53 -2.73 12.05 -0.64
N GLU A 54 -3.14 10.78 -0.57
CA GLU A 54 -3.92 10.27 0.56
C GLU A 54 -3.15 10.40 1.89
N ASN A 55 -1.84 10.13 1.88
CA ASN A 55 -0.99 10.30 3.05
C ASN A 55 -0.96 11.77 3.53
N ILE A 56 -0.94 12.73 2.61
CA ILE A 56 -0.99 14.16 2.94
C ILE A 56 -2.35 14.53 3.52
N ASP A 57 -3.44 14.05 2.91
CA ASP A 57 -4.81 14.33 3.35
C ASP A 57 -5.05 13.75 4.76
N ALA A 58 -4.60 12.52 5.03
CA ALA A 58 -4.63 11.90 6.35
C ALA A 58 -3.80 12.66 7.40
N ALA A 59 -2.62 13.15 7.04
CA ALA A 59 -1.77 13.92 7.94
C ALA A 59 -2.35 15.31 8.28
N ASN A 60 -3.19 15.86 7.41
CA ASN A 60 -3.80 17.19 7.59
C ASN A 60 -5.09 17.18 8.44
N VAL A 61 -5.55 16.02 8.92
CA VAL A 61 -6.74 15.94 9.78
C VAL A 61 -6.43 16.48 11.18
N LYS A 62 -6.64 17.79 11.36
CA LYS A 62 -6.28 18.53 12.59
C LYS A 62 -7.15 18.25 13.82
N ASN A 63 -8.33 17.65 13.67
CA ASN A 63 -9.26 17.38 14.77
C ASN A 63 -9.81 15.95 14.67
N VAL A 64 -8.96 14.96 14.91
CA VAL A 64 -9.43 13.60 15.18
C VAL A 64 -9.69 13.49 16.68
N ASN A 65 -10.97 13.47 17.06
CA ASN A 65 -11.33 13.13 18.44
C ASN A 65 -11.18 11.61 18.62
N ILE A 66 -10.05 11.19 19.19
CA ILE A 66 -9.66 9.79 19.36
C ILE A 66 -10.73 9.01 20.14
N LYS A 67 -11.47 9.66 21.04
CA LYS A 67 -12.55 9.05 21.81
C LYS A 67 -13.74 8.63 20.95
N ASP A 68 -14.04 9.37 19.89
CA ASP A 68 -15.15 9.05 18.99
C ASP A 68 -14.82 7.79 18.16
N LEU A 69 -13.54 7.58 17.84
CA LEU A 69 -13.05 6.38 17.14
C LEU A 69 -13.13 5.12 18.03
N GLU A 70 -12.79 5.22 19.32
CA GLU A 70 -12.90 4.09 20.27
C GLU A 70 -14.33 3.56 20.36
N THR A 71 -15.33 4.47 20.34
CA THR A 71 -16.73 4.07 20.40
C THR A 71 -17.21 3.36 19.13
N LEU A 72 -16.67 3.71 17.95
CA LEU A 72 -17.01 3.09 16.67
C LEU A 72 -16.36 1.71 16.50
N ILE A 73 -15.14 1.54 17.00
CA ILE A 73 -14.41 0.25 16.96
C ILE A 73 -15.04 -0.76 17.94
N ASN A 74 -15.43 -0.32 19.14
CA ASN A 74 -16.06 -1.23 20.12
C ASN A 74 -17.48 -1.65 19.73
N LYS A 75 -18.19 -0.84 18.93
CA LYS A 75 -19.55 -1.16 18.45
C LYS A 75 -19.58 -2.18 17.32
N SER A 76 -18.46 -2.39 16.63
CA SER A 76 -18.35 -3.34 15.51
C SER A 76 -17.88 -4.75 15.92
N ASN A 77 -17.59 -4.98 17.21
CA ASN A 77 -17.24 -6.30 17.73
C ASN A 77 -18.32 -6.86 18.70
N PRO A 78 -19.38 -7.51 18.20
CA PRO A 78 -20.45 -8.03 19.07
C PRO A 78 -20.12 -9.36 19.77
N GLN A 79 -18.88 -9.87 19.75
CA GLN A 79 -18.54 -11.15 20.40
C GLN A 79 -17.34 -11.05 21.35
N SER A 80 -17.61 -10.65 22.60
CA SER A 80 -16.94 -11.20 23.80
C SER A 80 -17.69 -10.89 25.10
N SER A 81 -19.04 -10.80 25.08
CA SER A 81 -19.84 -10.92 26.31
C SER A 81 -20.30 -12.37 26.47
N GLY A 82 -19.35 -13.25 26.77
CA GLY A 82 -19.59 -14.66 27.05
C GLY A 82 -18.49 -15.18 27.96
N GLU A 83 -18.62 -14.90 29.26
CA GLU A 83 -18.29 -15.78 30.40
C GLU A 83 -18.15 -14.97 31.69
N LYS A 84 -19.19 -15.04 32.51
CA LYS A 84 -19.11 -15.42 33.93
C LYS A 84 -20.52 -15.67 34.46
N SER A 85 -21.03 -16.86 34.14
CA SER A 85 -22.05 -17.53 34.92
C SER A 85 -21.38 -18.15 36.16
N SER A 86 -22.00 -17.88 37.32
CA SER A 86 -22.25 -18.78 38.46
C SER A 86 -21.10 -19.47 39.21
N ASP A 87 -21.37 -19.64 40.51
CA ASP A 87 -20.67 -20.36 41.59
C ASP A 87 -19.54 -19.53 42.26
N ASP A 88 -19.57 -19.24 43.56
CA ASP A 88 -20.04 -20.10 44.65
C ASP A 88 -20.85 -19.37 45.73
N SER A 89 -21.84 -20.11 46.22
CA SER A 89 -22.52 -19.87 47.48
C SER A 89 -21.63 -20.35 48.63
N LYS A 90 -21.35 -19.52 49.64
CA LYS A 90 -21.20 -20.01 51.02
C LYS A 90 -21.25 -18.88 52.06
N SER A 91 -22.34 -18.90 52.82
CA SER A 91 -22.42 -18.79 54.29
C SER A 91 -21.54 -17.76 55.02
N GLU A 92 -22.18 -16.80 55.69
CA GLU A 92 -22.45 -16.81 57.14
C GLU A 92 -23.60 -15.85 57.48
#